data_AF-A0A382V0H3-F1
#
_entry.id   AF-A0A382V0H3-F1
#
_cell.length_a   1.000
_cell.length_b   1.000
_cell.length_c   1.000
_cell.angle_alpha   90.00
_cell.angle_beta   90.00
_cell.angle_gamma   90.00
#
_symmetry.space_group_name_H-M   'P 1'
#
loop_
_entity.id
_entity.type
_entity.pdbx_description
1 polymer ?
#
loop_
_entity_poly.entity_id
_entity_poly.type
_entity_poly.pdbx_seq_one_letter_code
_entity_poly.pdbx_strand_id
1 'polypeptide(L)'
;MKILNKIVIIIIAVVGFYAAFLIASDINTISDKISSFKIEFLPIIISFVTCGWFALWGRWHLLLKNSNIFIPKKSSFLIFLSGIALTIIPGRIGELVKSQLLKTKFGIPRSKTVPIIILEQLYTLIGIVVVSFFGIWYFELGVYILAFFTAGLIFAFVLISSRSLFNRLIAILGKRKFASKFVEPLSSSYDTIKKLSRGPIVVYATGLTVIFWMLEAISVYFVLLSFGIDNMEFLMIIPTYTTSLMLGFLSFLPMGL
;
A
#
# COMPACT_ATOMS: atom_id res chain seq x y z
N MET A 1 -6.96 -15.91 24.13
CA MET A 1 -7.49 -14.62 23.65
C MET A 1 -7.23 -13.46 24.60
N LYS A 2 -7.40 -13.60 25.94
CA LYS A 2 -7.18 -12.49 26.89
C LYS A 2 -5.72 -11.99 26.99
N ILE A 3 -4.72 -12.87 26.89
CA ILE A 3 -3.29 -12.49 26.94
C ILE A 3 -2.85 -11.75 25.68
N LEU A 4 -3.27 -12.21 24.50
CA LEU A 4 -2.94 -11.56 23.23
C LEU A 4 -3.48 -10.12 23.16
N ASN A 5 -4.71 -9.89 23.61
CA ASN A 5 -5.28 -8.55 23.68
C ASN A 5 -4.51 -7.65 24.66
N LYS A 6 -4.05 -8.18 25.80
CA LYS A 6 -3.24 -7.41 26.75
C LYS A 6 -1.87 -7.02 26.16
N ILE A 7 -1.22 -7.94 25.44
CA ILE A 7 0.06 -7.67 24.78
C ILE A 7 -0.10 -6.59 23.71
N VAL A 8 -1.15 -6.67 22.88
CA VAL A 8 -1.43 -5.64 21.86
C VAL A 8 -1.65 -4.27 22.49
N ILE A 9 -2.40 -4.20 23.59
CA ILE A 9 -2.62 -2.94 24.32
C ILE A 9 -1.30 -2.39 24.88
N ILE A 10 -0.44 -3.25 25.43
CA ILE A 10 0.88 -2.84 25.94
C ILE A 10 1.77 -2.33 24.81
N ILE A 11 1.81 -3.01 23.66
CA ILE A 11 2.59 -2.54 22.50
C ILE A 11 2.09 -1.18 22.02
N ILE A 12 0.77 -1.01 21.85
CA ILE A 12 0.19 0.28 21.44
C ILE A 12 0.51 1.37 22.47
N ALA A 13 0.42 1.06 23.76
CA ALA A 13 0.74 2.01 24.83
C ALA A 13 2.22 2.39 24.85
N VAL A 14 3.14 1.44 24.67
CA VAL A 14 4.59 1.69 24.61
C VAL A 14 4.95 2.51 23.38
N VAL A 15 4.43 2.15 22.20
CA VAL A 15 4.65 2.92 20.96
C VAL A 15 4.08 4.32 21.09
N GLY A 16 2.85 4.46 21.60
CA GLY A 16 2.22 5.75 21.82
C GLY A 16 2.98 6.61 22.83
N PHE A 17 3.46 6.03 23.93
CA PHE A 17 4.27 6.72 24.94
C PHE A 17 5.62 7.14 24.38
N TYR A 18 6.30 6.26 23.63
CA TYR A 18 7.58 6.57 22.99
C TYR A 18 7.42 7.70 21.96
N ALA A 19 6.39 7.65 21.11
CA ALA A 19 6.09 8.72 20.16
C ALA A 19 5.77 10.04 20.87
N ALA A 20 4.94 10.00 21.92
CA ALA A 20 4.62 11.19 22.72
C ALA A 20 5.87 11.77 23.41
N PHE A 21 6.74 10.92 23.94
CA PHE A 21 7.99 11.33 24.58
C PHE A 21 8.96 11.96 23.57
N LEU A 22 9.13 11.37 22.38
CA LEU A 22 9.95 11.95 21.31
C LEU A 22 9.43 13.32 20.88
N ILE A 23 8.12 13.43 20.63
CA ILE A 23 7.50 14.69 20.20
C ILE A 23 7.59 15.73 21.31
N ALA A 24 7.34 15.37 22.57
CA ALA A 24 7.37 16.30 23.70
C ALA A 24 8.80 16.74 24.06
N SER A 25 9.79 15.84 23.94
CA SER A 25 11.20 16.15 24.21
C SER A 25 11.76 17.16 23.21
N ASP A 26 11.36 17.06 21.95
CA ASP A 26 11.93 17.87 20.87
C ASP A 26 10.92 18.90 20.30
N ILE A 27 9.85 19.21 21.03
CA ILE A 27 8.74 20.03 20.49
C ILE A 27 9.19 21.42 20.03
N ASN A 28 10.14 22.02 20.74
CA ASN A 28 10.71 23.32 20.37
C ASN A 28 11.52 23.20 19.08
N THR A 29 12.37 22.17 18.97
CA THR A 29 13.17 21.90 17.77
C THR A 29 12.28 21.58 16.56
N ILE A 30 11.21 20.81 16.74
CA ILE A 30 10.23 20.50 15.70
C ILE A 30 9.51 21.78 15.25
N SER A 31 9.05 22.61 16.20
CA SER A 31 8.39 23.89 15.91
C SER A 31 9.32 24.84 15.13
N ASP A 32 10.56 24.98 15.57
CA ASP A 32 11.57 25.81 14.90
C ASP A 32 11.83 25.31 13.49
N LYS A 33 11.97 23.99 13.29
CA LYS A 33 12.15 23.41 11.96
C LYS A 33 10.93 23.56 11.06
N ILE A 34 9.71 23.39 11.58
CA ILE A 34 8.48 23.63 10.81
C ILE A 34 8.41 25.11 10.37
N SER A 35 8.82 26.05 11.21
CA SER A 35 8.87 27.47 10.83
C SER A 35 9.91 27.77 9.74
N SER A 36 10.96 26.94 9.62
CA SER A 36 11.95 27.03 8.55
C SER A 36 11.50 26.42 7.21
N PHE A 37 10.30 25.82 7.15
CA PHE A 37 9.77 25.22 5.93
C PHE A 37 9.56 26.28 4.85
N LYS A 38 10.23 26.11 3.71
CA LYS A 38 10.08 26.98 2.54
C LYS A 38 8.74 26.69 1.85
N ILE A 39 7.75 27.56 2.08
CA ILE A 39 6.37 27.44 1.57
C ILE A 39 6.31 27.38 0.03
N GLU A 40 7.31 27.93 -0.67
CA GLU A 40 7.43 27.90 -2.14
C GLU A 40 7.38 26.49 -2.74
N PHE A 41 7.79 25.46 -1.99
CA PHE A 41 7.74 24.07 -2.44
C PHE A 41 6.36 23.42 -2.26
N LEU A 42 5.48 24.01 -1.44
CA LEU A 42 4.18 23.41 -1.11
C LEU A 42 3.28 23.18 -2.33
N PRO A 43 3.12 24.13 -3.28
CA PRO A 43 2.34 23.89 -4.50
C PRO A 43 2.89 22.74 -5.35
N ILE A 44 4.23 22.59 -5.39
CA ILE A 44 4.92 21.54 -6.14
C ILE A 44 4.62 20.17 -5.49
N ILE A 45 4.79 20.07 -4.17
CA ILE A 45 4.50 18.85 -3.40
C ILE A 45 3.03 18.43 -3.56
N ILE A 46 2.10 19.36 -3.36
CA ILE A 46 0.65 19.09 -3.49
C ILE A 46 0.32 18.61 -4.91
N SER A 47 0.93 19.20 -5.94
CA SER A 47 0.72 18.79 -7.32
C SER A 47 1.18 17.36 -7.56
N PHE A 48 2.38 16.98 -7.11
CA PHE A 48 2.90 15.63 -7.27
C PHE A 48 2.08 14.58 -6.52
N VAL A 49 1.73 14.84 -5.25
CA VAL A 49 0.87 13.95 -4.45
C VAL A 49 -0.49 13.75 -5.13
N THR A 50 -1.10 14.84 -5.60
CA THR A 50 -2.41 14.79 -6.29
C THR A 50 -2.31 14.02 -7.61
N CYS A 51 -1.26 14.23 -8.40
CA CYS A 51 -0.98 13.44 -9.61
C CYS A 51 -0.81 11.95 -9.29
N GLY A 52 -0.16 11.62 -8.17
CA GLY A 52 -0.03 10.25 -7.68
C GLY A 52 -1.39 9.59 -7.45
N TRP A 53 -2.34 10.29 -6.84
CA TRP A 53 -3.69 9.78 -6.63
C TRP A 53 -4.43 9.51 -7.93
N PHE A 54 -4.22 10.31 -8.98
CA PHE A 54 -4.78 10.05 -10.31
C PHE A 54 -4.18 8.79 -10.96
N ALA A 55 -2.88 8.53 -10.79
CA ALA A 55 -2.24 7.31 -11.29
C ALA A 55 -2.86 6.05 -10.63
N LEU A 56 -3.02 6.07 -9.30
CA LEU A 56 -3.66 4.98 -8.56
C LEU A 56 -5.15 4.83 -8.90
N TRP A 57 -5.87 5.93 -9.07
CA TRP A 57 -7.25 5.89 -9.54
C TRP A 57 -7.35 5.27 -10.94
N GLY A 58 -6.43 5.63 -11.85
CA GLY A 58 -6.32 5.03 -13.17
C GLY A 58 -6.16 3.51 -13.08
N ARG A 59 -5.28 3.03 -12.19
CA ARG A 59 -5.08 1.60 -11.94
C ARG A 59 -6.35 0.94 -11.43
N TRP A 60 -7.00 1.52 -10.43
CA TRP A 60 -8.28 1.05 -9.90
C TRP A 60 -9.35 0.92 -11.00
N HIS A 61 -9.52 1.97 -11.81
CA HIS A 61 -10.51 2.00 -12.88
C HIS A 61 -10.22 0.96 -13.97
N LEU A 62 -8.94 0.74 -14.31
CA LEU A 62 -8.53 -0.31 -15.25
C LEU A 62 -8.84 -1.71 -14.71
N LEU A 63 -8.59 -1.98 -13.42
CA LEU A 63 -8.88 -3.27 -12.81
C LEU A 63 -10.38 -3.57 -12.76
N LEU A 64 -11.23 -2.55 -12.51
CA LEU A 64 -12.68 -2.67 -12.62
C LEU A 64 -13.10 -3.03 -14.05
N LYS A 65 -12.59 -2.30 -15.05
CA LYS A 65 -12.90 -2.55 -16.47
C LYS A 65 -12.49 -3.96 -16.91
N ASN A 66 -11.30 -4.43 -16.51
CA ASN A 66 -10.82 -5.78 -16.83
C ASN A 66 -11.65 -6.88 -16.12
N SER A 67 -12.36 -6.51 -15.06
CA SER A 67 -13.32 -7.38 -14.34
C SER A 67 -14.75 -7.28 -14.89
N ASN A 68 -14.95 -6.63 -16.05
CA ASN A 68 -16.25 -6.36 -16.65
C ASN A 68 -17.19 -5.54 -15.72
N ILE A 69 -16.61 -4.67 -14.89
CA ILE A 69 -17.36 -3.75 -14.03
C ILE A 69 -17.26 -2.35 -14.64
N PHE A 70 -18.39 -1.84 -15.11
CA PHE A 70 -18.51 -0.53 -15.73
C PHE A 70 -19.31 0.40 -14.82
N ILE A 71 -18.65 1.44 -14.32
CA ILE A 71 -19.27 2.49 -13.49
C ILE A 71 -18.83 3.87 -13.97
N PRO A 72 -19.62 4.94 -13.74
CA PRO A 72 -19.23 6.30 -14.13
C PRO A 72 -17.89 6.72 -13.49
N LYS A 73 -17.01 7.36 -14.28
CA LYS A 73 -15.66 7.78 -13.84
C LYS A 73 -15.68 8.59 -12.54
N LYS A 74 -16.60 9.55 -12.41
CA LYS A 74 -16.79 10.35 -11.18
C LYS A 74 -17.09 9.48 -9.97
N SER A 75 -17.95 8.47 -10.11
CA SER A 75 -18.26 7.55 -9.01
C SER A 75 -17.09 6.61 -8.71
N SER A 76 -16.38 6.15 -9.73
CA SER A 76 -15.15 5.35 -9.57
C SER A 76 -14.09 6.11 -8.76
N PHE A 77 -13.92 7.40 -9.04
CA PHE A 77 -12.99 8.28 -8.33
C PHE A 77 -13.39 8.51 -6.87
N LEU A 78 -14.67 8.83 -6.61
CA LEU A 78 -15.16 9.00 -5.23
C LEU A 78 -15.04 7.70 -4.41
N ILE A 79 -15.32 6.56 -5.02
CA ILE A 79 -15.11 5.25 -4.37
C ILE A 79 -13.62 5.05 -4.07
N PHE A 80 -12.73 5.34 -5.03
CA PHE A 80 -11.29 5.25 -4.81
C PHE A 80 -10.81 6.12 -3.62
N LEU A 81 -11.23 7.38 -3.58
CA LEU A 81 -10.91 8.30 -2.48
C LEU A 81 -11.41 7.81 -1.11
N SER A 82 -12.60 7.20 -1.07
CA SER A 82 -13.11 6.62 0.19
C SER A 82 -12.22 5.49 0.72
N GLY A 83 -11.55 4.76 -0.18
CA GLY A 83 -10.56 3.75 0.19
C GLY A 83 -9.32 4.38 0.81
N ILE A 84 -8.77 5.43 0.17
CA ILE A 84 -7.61 6.17 0.68
C ILE A 84 -7.86 6.68 2.09
N ALA A 85 -9.03 7.29 2.33
CA ALA A 85 -9.39 7.87 3.63
C ALA A 85 -9.34 6.86 4.80
N LEU A 86 -9.51 5.57 4.52
CA LEU A 86 -9.50 4.49 5.51
C LEU A 86 -8.19 3.67 5.52
N THR A 87 -7.15 4.14 4.82
CA THR A 87 -5.83 3.47 4.78
C THR A 87 -5.14 3.46 6.15
N ILE A 88 -5.54 4.36 7.07
CA ILE A 88 -5.02 4.42 8.44
C ILE A 88 -5.28 3.13 9.24
N ILE A 89 -6.28 2.34 8.82
CA ILE A 89 -6.62 1.08 9.47
C ILE A 89 -5.53 0.03 9.16
N PRO A 90 -4.93 -0.60 10.18
CA PRO A 90 -3.87 -1.60 10.00
C PRO A 90 -4.25 -2.73 9.04
N GLY A 91 -3.28 -3.19 8.26
CA GLY A 91 -3.47 -4.20 7.23
C GLY A 91 -4.30 -3.74 6.03
N ARG A 92 -4.54 -2.42 5.89
CA ARG A 92 -5.33 -1.79 4.82
C ARG A 92 -6.73 -2.39 4.63
N ILE A 93 -7.29 -2.94 5.70
CA ILE A 93 -8.64 -3.54 5.71
C ILE A 93 -9.71 -2.46 5.42
N GLY A 94 -9.44 -1.21 5.78
CA GLY A 94 -10.31 -0.07 5.51
C GLY A 94 -10.65 0.12 4.03
N GLU A 95 -9.77 -0.28 3.12
CA GLU A 95 -10.01 -0.20 1.68
C GLU A 95 -11.18 -1.08 1.21
N LEU A 96 -11.60 -2.08 1.99
CA LEU A 96 -12.78 -2.90 1.71
C LEU A 96 -14.08 -2.09 1.66
N VAL A 97 -14.09 -0.85 2.16
CA VAL A 97 -15.20 0.10 1.95
C VAL A 97 -15.52 0.27 0.48
N LYS A 98 -14.53 0.20 -0.42
CA LYS A 98 -14.73 0.27 -1.88
C LYS A 98 -15.68 -0.82 -2.37
N SER A 99 -15.48 -2.05 -1.90
CA SER A 99 -16.34 -3.18 -2.23
C SER A 99 -17.76 -2.98 -1.70
N GLN A 100 -17.87 -2.41 -0.50
CA GLN A 100 -19.18 -2.12 0.10
C GLN A 100 -19.94 -1.03 -0.68
N LEU A 101 -19.26 0.05 -1.08
CA LEU A 101 -19.87 1.13 -1.86
C LEU A 101 -20.26 0.66 -3.27
N LEU A 102 -19.47 -0.22 -3.89
CA LEU A 102 -19.85 -0.84 -5.16
C LEU A 102 -21.10 -1.72 -5.01
N LYS A 103 -21.25 -2.44 -3.89
CA LYS A 103 -22.46 -3.21 -3.61
C LYS A 103 -23.68 -2.31 -3.40
N THR A 104 -23.58 -1.28 -2.55
CA THR A 104 -24.73 -0.45 -2.19
C THR A 104 -25.16 0.48 -3.30
N LYS A 105 -24.22 1.08 -4.04
CA LYS A 105 -24.53 2.08 -5.08
C LYS A 105 -24.77 1.48 -6.46
N PHE A 106 -24.16 0.34 -6.77
CA PHE A 106 -24.20 -0.27 -8.11
C PHE A 106 -24.66 -1.72 -8.13
N GLY A 107 -25.05 -2.30 -6.98
CA GLY A 107 -25.52 -3.68 -6.89
C GLY A 107 -24.43 -4.73 -7.15
N ILE A 108 -23.16 -4.35 -7.23
CA ILE A 108 -22.08 -5.26 -7.61
C ILE A 108 -21.70 -6.14 -6.41
N PRO A 109 -21.73 -7.48 -6.53
CA PRO A 109 -21.44 -8.37 -5.41
C PRO A 109 -20.03 -8.18 -4.83
N ARG A 110 -19.92 -8.26 -3.49
CA ARG A 110 -18.62 -8.19 -2.79
C ARG A 110 -17.67 -9.30 -3.24
N SER A 111 -18.18 -10.49 -3.55
CA SER A 111 -17.39 -11.62 -4.07
C SER A 111 -16.65 -11.30 -5.38
N LYS A 112 -17.16 -10.35 -6.19
CA LYS A 112 -16.49 -9.90 -7.41
C LYS A 112 -15.50 -8.75 -7.19
N THR A 113 -15.69 -7.95 -6.13
CA THR A 113 -14.96 -6.68 -5.93
C THR A 113 -13.87 -6.76 -4.87
N VAL A 114 -14.02 -7.60 -3.83
CA VAL A 114 -12.96 -7.86 -2.85
C VAL A 114 -11.66 -8.38 -3.51
N PRO A 115 -11.70 -9.30 -4.49
CA PRO A 115 -10.48 -9.79 -5.14
C PRO A 115 -9.72 -8.70 -5.88
N ILE A 116 -10.44 -7.71 -6.41
CA ILE A 116 -9.85 -6.54 -7.07
C ILE A 116 -9.02 -5.75 -6.06
N ILE A 117 -9.57 -5.50 -4.86
CA ILE A 117 -8.89 -4.78 -3.77
C ILE A 117 -7.65 -5.53 -3.29
N ILE A 118 -7.72 -6.87 -3.16
CA ILE A 118 -6.55 -7.69 -2.82
C ILE A 118 -5.43 -7.50 -3.86
N LEU A 119 -5.79 -7.48 -5.14
CA LEU A 119 -4.81 -7.26 -6.21
C LEU A 119 -4.25 -5.84 -6.24
N GLU A 120 -5.00 -4.84 -5.80
CA GLU A 120 -4.43 -3.50 -5.62
C GLU A 120 -3.25 -3.51 -4.67
N GLN A 121 -3.31 -4.29 -3.59
CA GLN A 121 -2.20 -4.44 -2.66
C GLN A 121 -1.03 -5.20 -3.30
N LEU A 122 -1.31 -6.24 -4.08
CA LEU A 122 -0.28 -6.94 -4.84
C LEU A 122 0.44 -5.98 -5.81
N TYR A 123 -0.31 -5.19 -6.58
CA TYR A 123 0.27 -4.21 -7.50
C TYR A 123 1.03 -3.09 -6.79
N THR A 124 0.53 -2.65 -5.64
CA THR A 124 1.23 -1.69 -4.77
C THR A 124 2.59 -2.25 -4.37
N LEU A 125 2.64 -3.53 -3.97
CA LEU A 125 3.86 -4.23 -3.59
C LEU A 125 4.81 -4.45 -4.77
N ILE A 126 4.28 -4.79 -5.95
CA ILE A 126 5.10 -4.88 -7.17
C ILE A 126 5.74 -3.53 -7.49
N GLY A 127 4.96 -2.45 -7.45
CA GLY A 127 5.47 -1.11 -7.76
C GLY A 127 6.57 -0.66 -6.81
N ILE A 128 6.41 -0.89 -5.50
CA ILE A 128 7.43 -0.48 -4.52
C ILE A 128 8.72 -1.29 -4.68
N VAL A 129 8.61 -2.60 -4.97
CA VAL A 129 9.76 -3.46 -5.26
C VAL A 129 10.47 -2.98 -6.54
N VAL A 130 9.74 -2.71 -7.63
CA VAL A 130 10.30 -2.19 -8.89
C VAL A 130 11.04 -0.86 -8.67
N VAL A 131 10.43 0.07 -7.92
CA VAL A 131 11.07 1.36 -7.65
C VAL A 131 12.32 1.21 -6.76
N SER A 132 12.28 0.28 -5.80
CA SER A 132 13.42 0.01 -4.92
C SER A 132 14.66 -0.51 -5.67
N PHE A 133 14.48 -1.20 -6.81
CA PHE A 133 15.60 -1.68 -7.63
C PHE A 133 16.50 -0.53 -8.13
N PHE A 134 15.96 0.67 -8.34
CA PHE A 134 16.75 1.82 -8.81
C PHE A 134 17.77 2.35 -7.79
N GLY A 135 17.65 1.97 -6.52
CA GLY A 135 18.48 2.51 -5.44
C GLY A 135 19.21 1.47 -4.59
N ILE A 136 19.30 0.22 -5.05
CA ILE A 136 19.93 -0.90 -4.34
C ILE A 136 21.36 -0.58 -3.86
N TRP A 137 22.09 0.22 -4.61
CA TRP A 137 23.52 0.49 -4.42
C TRP A 137 23.85 1.33 -3.19
N TYR A 138 22.85 1.94 -2.54
CA TYR A 138 23.07 2.94 -1.50
C TYR A 138 22.87 2.42 -0.07
N PHE A 139 22.26 1.23 0.12
CA PHE A 139 21.86 0.78 1.46
C PHE A 139 21.90 -0.74 1.62
N GLU A 140 22.87 -1.26 2.38
CA GLU A 140 23.05 -2.71 2.60
C GLU A 140 21.81 -3.38 3.22
N LEU A 141 21.22 -2.77 4.25
CA LEU A 141 19.98 -3.26 4.86
C LEU A 141 18.82 -3.28 3.85
N GLY A 142 18.81 -2.31 2.92
CA GLY A 142 17.81 -2.21 1.85
C GLY A 142 17.83 -3.43 0.92
N VAL A 143 19.01 -4.01 0.67
CA VAL A 143 19.15 -5.23 -0.15
C VAL A 143 18.43 -6.41 0.49
N TYR A 144 18.60 -6.63 1.80
CA TYR A 144 17.94 -7.75 2.50
C TYR A 144 16.42 -7.57 2.54
N ILE A 145 15.95 -6.36 2.80
CA ILE A 145 14.52 -6.05 2.83
C ILE A 145 13.92 -6.25 1.43
N LEU A 146 14.56 -5.72 0.39
CA LEU A 146 14.12 -5.89 -0.98
C LEU A 146 14.11 -7.37 -1.40
N ALA A 147 15.13 -8.14 -1.02
CA ALA A 147 15.20 -9.57 -1.29
C ALA A 147 14.03 -10.32 -0.63
N PHE A 148 13.70 -9.99 0.62
CA PHE A 148 12.54 -10.56 1.33
C PHE A 148 11.22 -10.26 0.61
N PHE A 149 10.98 -9.01 0.23
CA PHE A 149 9.76 -8.61 -0.49
C PHE A 149 9.68 -9.21 -1.90
N THR A 150 10.81 -9.30 -2.60
CA THR A 150 10.92 -9.94 -3.92
C THR A 150 10.62 -11.44 -3.81
N ALA A 151 11.17 -12.13 -2.82
CA ALA A 151 10.86 -13.53 -2.55
C ALA A 151 9.37 -13.73 -2.22
N GLY A 152 8.78 -12.83 -1.43
CA GLY A 152 7.35 -12.80 -1.14
C GLY A 152 6.47 -12.63 -2.38
N LEU A 153 6.86 -11.74 -3.31
CA LEU A 153 6.19 -11.57 -4.59
C LEU A 153 6.29 -12.80 -5.48
N ILE A 154 7.47 -13.41 -5.59
CA ILE A 154 7.67 -14.66 -6.35
C ILE A 154 6.77 -15.75 -5.78
N PHE A 155 6.75 -15.90 -4.45
CA PHE A 155 5.86 -16.84 -3.78
C PHE A 155 4.38 -16.57 -4.09
N ALA A 156 3.95 -15.30 -4.05
CA ALA A 156 2.58 -14.92 -4.40
C ALA A 156 2.24 -15.26 -5.86
N PHE A 157 3.14 -15.02 -6.81
CA PHE A 157 2.93 -15.36 -8.21
C PHE A 157 2.87 -16.89 -8.44
N VAL A 158 3.75 -17.66 -7.79
CA VAL A 158 3.71 -19.13 -7.83
C VAL A 158 2.38 -19.64 -7.29
N LEU A 159 1.90 -19.07 -6.18
CA LEU A 159 0.61 -19.39 -5.58
C LEU A 159 -0.55 -19.10 -6.53
N ILE A 160 -0.59 -17.91 -7.14
CA ILE A 160 -1.65 -17.49 -8.07
C ILE A 160 -1.62 -18.32 -9.37
N SER A 161 -0.45 -18.82 -9.77
CA SER A 161 -0.31 -19.60 -11.00
C SER A 161 -0.99 -20.98 -10.91
N SER A 162 -0.92 -21.62 -9.73
CA SER A 162 -1.44 -22.97 -9.49
C SER A 162 -2.68 -22.98 -8.60
N ARG A 163 -3.81 -23.46 -9.14
CA ARG A 163 -5.08 -23.57 -8.40
C ARG A 163 -4.95 -24.51 -7.20
N SER A 164 -4.19 -25.59 -7.38
CA SER A 164 -3.93 -26.56 -6.32
C SER A 164 -3.16 -25.92 -5.16
N LEU A 165 -2.08 -25.19 -5.45
CA LEU A 165 -1.30 -24.51 -4.41
C LEU A 165 -2.10 -23.42 -3.70
N PHE A 166 -2.85 -22.62 -4.45
CA PHE A 166 -3.73 -21.59 -3.90
C PHE A 166 -4.76 -22.18 -2.93
N ASN A 167 -5.50 -23.19 -3.38
CA ASN A 167 -6.53 -23.83 -2.55
C ASN A 167 -5.93 -24.57 -1.36
N ARG A 168 -4.75 -25.18 -1.52
CA ARG A 168 -4.04 -25.86 -0.42
C ARG A 168 -3.62 -24.88 0.66
N LEU A 169 -3.06 -23.72 0.29
CA LEU A 169 -2.70 -22.68 1.23
C LEU A 169 -3.94 -22.14 1.96
N ILE A 170 -5.01 -21.84 1.22
CA ILE A 170 -6.27 -21.38 1.81
C ILE A 170 -6.83 -22.42 2.78
N ALA A 171 -6.80 -23.71 2.43
CA ALA A 171 -7.26 -24.78 3.30
C ALA A 171 -6.41 -24.90 4.57
N ILE A 172 -5.09 -24.75 4.47
CA ILE A 172 -4.17 -24.73 5.62
C ILE A 172 -4.49 -23.54 6.54
N LEU A 173 -4.65 -22.34 5.97
CA LEU A 173 -5.04 -21.14 6.72
C LEU A 173 -6.42 -21.30 7.36
N GLY A 174 -7.34 -21.93 6.64
CA GLY A 174 -8.71 -22.25 7.04
C GLY A 174 -8.84 -23.20 8.24
N LYS A 175 -7.77 -23.90 8.63
CA LYS A 175 -7.75 -24.72 9.86
C LYS A 175 -7.95 -23.88 11.13
N ARG A 176 -7.75 -22.55 11.07
CA ARG A 176 -8.05 -21.65 12.18
C ARG A 176 -9.51 -21.18 12.14
N LYS A 177 -10.19 -21.23 13.29
CA LYS A 177 -11.63 -20.88 13.46
C LYS A 177 -12.02 -19.49 12.92
N PHE A 178 -11.08 -18.54 12.89
CA PHE A 178 -11.31 -17.20 12.31
C PHE A 178 -11.19 -17.19 10.79
N ALA A 179 -10.24 -17.95 10.24
CA ALA A 179 -9.90 -17.98 8.82
C ALA A 179 -10.82 -18.91 8.00
N SER A 180 -11.46 -19.90 8.64
CA SER A 180 -12.38 -20.84 7.96
C SER A 180 -13.52 -20.13 7.21
N LYS A 181 -13.99 -18.99 7.74
CA LYS A 181 -15.04 -18.16 7.13
C LYS A 181 -14.63 -17.51 5.81
N PHE A 182 -13.33 -17.40 5.55
CA PHE A 182 -12.79 -16.76 4.35
C PHE A 182 -12.36 -17.77 3.27
N VAL A 183 -12.37 -19.07 3.57
CA VAL A 183 -11.92 -20.13 2.65
C VAL A 183 -12.72 -20.16 1.36
N GLU A 184 -14.04 -20.28 1.46
CA GLU A 184 -14.93 -20.38 0.31
C GLU A 184 -15.00 -19.06 -0.50
N PRO A 185 -15.10 -17.87 0.12
CA PRO A 185 -14.96 -16.60 -0.60
C PRO A 185 -13.64 -16.43 -1.34
N LEU A 186 -12.51 -16.83 -0.75
CA LEU A 186 -11.19 -16.71 -1.40
C LEU A 186 -11.01 -17.74 -2.52
N SER A 187 -11.43 -18.98 -2.31
CA SER A 187 -11.37 -20.03 -3.34
C SER A 187 -12.24 -19.69 -4.56
N SER A 188 -13.45 -19.18 -4.34
CA SER A 188 -14.34 -18.74 -5.43
C SER A 188 -13.81 -17.50 -6.18
N SER A 189 -12.91 -16.75 -5.54
CA SER A 189 -12.27 -15.56 -6.12
C SER A 189 -11.03 -15.88 -6.96
N TYR A 190 -10.53 -17.12 -6.94
CA TYR A 190 -9.27 -17.50 -7.59
C TYR A 190 -9.24 -17.14 -9.07
N ASP A 191 -10.31 -17.40 -9.83
CA ASP A 191 -10.31 -17.16 -11.27
C ASP A 191 -10.21 -15.65 -11.59
N THR A 192 -10.86 -14.81 -10.77
CA THR A 192 -10.74 -13.35 -10.85
C THR A 192 -9.31 -12.90 -10.54
N ILE A 193 -8.72 -13.43 -9.46
CA ILE A 193 -7.34 -13.12 -9.05
C ILE A 193 -6.36 -13.50 -10.18
N LYS A 194 -6.49 -14.73 -10.71
CA LYS A 194 -5.64 -15.23 -11.79
C LYS A 194 -5.79 -14.43 -13.07
N LYS A 195 -7.02 -14.10 -13.47
CA LYS A 195 -7.31 -13.29 -14.67
C LYS A 195 -6.66 -11.90 -14.57
N LEU A 196 -6.81 -11.25 -13.42
CA LEU A 196 -6.28 -9.90 -13.20
C LEU A 196 -4.78 -9.89 -12.87
N SER A 197 -4.14 -11.04 -12.67
CA SER A 197 -2.68 -11.19 -12.47
C SER A 197 -1.94 -11.69 -13.72
N ARG A 198 -2.59 -11.66 -14.89
CA ARG A 198 -2.02 -12.15 -16.16
C ARG A 198 -2.34 -11.20 -17.31
N GLY A 199 -1.51 -11.26 -18.35
CA GLY A 199 -1.71 -10.49 -19.58
C GLY A 199 -1.37 -9.01 -19.44
N PRO A 200 -1.86 -8.15 -20.35
CA PRO A 200 -1.42 -6.76 -20.45
C PRO A 200 -1.80 -5.90 -19.23
N ILE A 201 -2.84 -6.29 -18.48
CA ILE A 201 -3.25 -5.56 -17.27
C ILE A 201 -2.12 -5.51 -16.23
N VAL A 202 -1.25 -6.52 -16.17
CA VAL A 202 -0.10 -6.54 -15.24
C VAL A 202 0.85 -5.40 -15.56
N VAL A 203 1.14 -5.19 -16.85
CA VAL A 203 2.06 -4.14 -17.30
C VAL A 203 1.46 -2.77 -17.02
N TYR A 204 0.19 -2.53 -17.38
CA TYR A 204 -0.46 -1.24 -17.14
C TYR A 204 -0.62 -0.93 -15.65
N ALA A 205 -1.05 -1.91 -14.84
CA ALA A 205 -1.25 -1.72 -13.41
C ALA A 205 0.09 -1.52 -12.68
N THR A 206 1.13 -2.24 -13.08
CA THR A 206 2.48 -2.05 -12.54
C THR A 206 3.03 -0.69 -12.94
N GLY A 207 2.94 -0.30 -14.22
CA GLY A 207 3.41 0.98 -14.70
C GLY A 207 2.76 2.17 -13.99
N LEU A 208 1.44 2.13 -13.78
CA LEU A 208 0.74 3.17 -13.01
C LEU A 208 1.17 3.22 -11.54
N THR A 209 1.44 2.08 -10.91
CA THR A 209 1.95 2.06 -9.54
C THR A 209 3.40 2.56 -9.47
N VAL A 210 4.25 2.22 -10.44
CA VAL A 210 5.63 2.73 -10.52
C VAL A 210 5.61 4.25 -10.68
N ILE A 211 4.76 4.78 -11.56
CA ILE A 211 4.57 6.23 -11.69
C ILE A 211 4.14 6.85 -10.36
N PHE A 212 3.16 6.25 -9.67
CA PHE A 212 2.74 6.71 -8.35
C PHE A 212 3.92 6.79 -7.36
N TRP A 213 4.69 5.72 -7.21
CA TRP A 213 5.82 5.69 -6.27
C TRP A 213 6.95 6.64 -6.65
N MET A 214 7.18 6.86 -7.95
CA MET A 214 8.13 7.88 -8.41
C MET A 214 7.66 9.30 -8.08
N LEU A 215 6.37 9.61 -8.28
CA LEU A 215 5.80 10.91 -7.90
C LEU A 215 5.86 11.14 -6.38
N GLU A 216 5.65 10.09 -5.60
CA GLU A 216 5.82 10.13 -4.14
C GLU A 216 7.28 10.38 -3.75
N ALA A 217 8.25 9.68 -4.36
CA ALA A 217 9.66 9.91 -4.10
C ALA A 217 10.10 11.33 -4.48
N ILE A 218 9.59 11.88 -5.58
CA ILE A 218 9.80 13.28 -5.98
C ILE A 218 9.19 14.24 -4.94
N SER A 219 8.00 13.94 -4.42
CA SER A 219 7.38 14.73 -3.36
C SER A 219 8.24 14.75 -2.10
N VAL A 220 8.78 13.59 -1.69
CA VAL A 220 9.70 13.47 -0.54
C VAL A 220 10.98 14.28 -0.78
N TYR A 221 11.53 14.25 -1.98
CA TYR A 221 12.69 15.08 -2.34
C TYR A 221 12.40 16.57 -2.17
N PHE A 222 11.26 17.07 -2.65
CA PHE A 222 10.88 18.47 -2.46
C PHE A 222 10.58 18.83 -1.00
N VAL A 223 10.10 17.88 -0.20
CA VAL A 223 9.98 18.06 1.26
C VAL A 223 11.36 18.21 1.90
N LEU A 224 12.37 17.44 1.49
CA LEU A 224 13.73 17.59 2.02
C LEU A 224 14.34 18.95 1.62
N LEU A 225 14.17 19.36 0.35
CA LEU A 225 14.62 20.66 -0.12
C LEU A 225 13.96 21.84 0.60
N SER A 226 12.68 21.70 0.99
CA SER A 226 11.97 22.77 1.70
C SER A 226 12.50 22.99 3.12
N PHE A 227 13.18 22.01 3.72
CA PHE A 227 13.92 22.14 4.97
C PHE A 227 15.40 22.51 4.77
N GLY A 228 15.84 22.77 3.54
CA GLY A 228 17.23 23.08 3.21
C GLY A 228 18.16 21.87 3.25
N ILE A 229 17.62 20.65 3.08
CA ILE A 229 18.41 19.42 2.97
C ILE A 229 18.63 19.14 1.48
N ASP A 230 19.75 19.62 0.95
CA ASP A 230 20.16 19.50 -0.47
C ASP A 230 21.30 18.49 -0.70
N ASN A 231 21.92 17.99 0.38
CA ASN A 231 23.04 17.05 0.32
C ASN A 231 22.66 15.62 -0.12
N MET A 232 21.36 15.30 -0.22
CA MET A 232 20.90 13.97 -0.62
C MET A 232 20.56 13.95 -2.11
N GLU A 233 21.33 13.18 -2.88
CA GLU A 233 21.00 12.88 -4.27
C GLU A 233 19.62 12.20 -4.36
N PHE A 234 18.87 12.55 -5.40
CA PHE A 234 17.56 11.96 -5.67
C PHE A 234 17.59 10.41 -5.72
N LEU A 235 18.68 9.85 -6.24
CA LEU A 235 18.90 8.39 -6.29
C LEU A 235 19.08 7.74 -4.92
N MET A 236 19.51 8.48 -3.89
CA MET A 236 19.56 8.01 -2.50
C MET A 236 18.20 8.07 -1.81
N ILE A 237 17.34 9.02 -2.21
CA ILE A 237 16.04 9.23 -1.56
C ILE A 237 15.05 8.12 -1.92
N ILE A 238 15.05 7.68 -3.19
CA ILE A 238 14.19 6.59 -3.66
C ILE A 238 14.32 5.33 -2.78
N PRO A 239 15.50 4.71 -2.62
CA PRO A 239 15.65 3.49 -1.82
C PRO A 239 15.43 3.74 -0.33
N THR A 240 15.82 4.90 0.19
CA THR A 240 15.59 5.25 1.60
C THR A 240 14.09 5.29 1.89
N TYR A 241 13.32 5.95 1.03
CA TYR A 241 11.88 6.05 1.14
C TYR A 241 11.19 4.69 0.99
N THR A 242 11.50 3.93 -0.06
CA THR A 242 10.85 2.63 -0.29
C THR A 242 11.21 1.60 0.78
N THR A 243 12.44 1.60 1.29
CA THR A 243 12.87 0.72 2.39
C THR A 243 12.14 1.08 3.68
N SER A 244 12.02 2.38 3.98
CA SER A 244 11.25 2.86 5.14
C SER A 244 9.79 2.41 5.08
N LEU A 245 9.15 2.59 3.92
CA LEU A 245 7.78 2.11 3.68
C LEU A 245 7.64 0.60 3.85
N MET A 246 8.56 -0.18 3.28
CA MET A 246 8.59 -1.64 3.41
C MET A 246 8.71 -2.09 4.87
N LEU A 247 9.57 -1.44 5.65
CA LEU A 247 9.69 -1.69 7.10
C LEU A 247 8.42 -1.28 7.85
N GLY A 248 7.83 -0.13 7.51
CA GLY A 248 6.53 0.30 8.05
C GLY A 248 5.40 -0.70 7.75
N PHE A 249 5.41 -1.35 6.59
CA PHE A 249 4.47 -2.44 6.30
C PHE A 249 4.70 -3.66 7.19
N LEU A 250 5.97 -4.01 7.48
CA LEU A 250 6.31 -5.14 8.35
C LEU A 250 6.02 -4.87 9.83
N SER A 251 6.05 -3.60 10.27
CA SER A 251 5.75 -3.22 11.65
C SER A 251 4.26 -3.35 12.00
N PHE A 252 3.38 -3.42 10.99
CA PHE A 252 1.92 -3.36 11.15
C PHE A 252 1.41 -2.14 11.91
N LEU A 253 2.23 -1.09 12.04
CA LEU A 253 1.83 0.15 12.67
C LEU A 253 0.82 0.90 11.78
N PRO A 254 -0.14 1.63 12.37
CA PRO A 254 -1.05 2.47 11.60
C PRO A 254 -0.25 3.39 10.66
N MET A 255 -0.63 3.40 9.38
CA MET A 255 0.07 4.14 8.31
C MET A 255 1.52 3.70 8.02
N GLY A 256 2.03 2.65 8.67
CA GLY A 256 3.43 2.24 8.57
C GLY A 256 4.39 3.21 9.26
N LEU A 257 3.90 3.91 10.30
CA LEU A 257 4.73 4.69 11.23
C LEU A 257 5.69 3.80 12.04
#